data_AF-A0A173XCY7-F1
#
_entry.id   AF-A0A173XCY7-F1
#
_cell.length_a   1.000
_cell.length_b   1.000
_cell.length_c   1.000
_cell.angle_alpha   90.00
_cell.angle_beta   90.00
_cell.angle_gamma   90.00
#
_symmetry.space_group_name_H-M   'P 1'
#
loop_
_entity.id
_entity.type
_entity.pdbx_description
1 polymer ?
#
loop_
_entity_poly.entity_id
_entity_poly.type
_entity_poly.pdbx_seq_one_letter_code
_entity_poly.pdbx_strand_id
1 'polypeptide(L)'
;MKYWEIGEKNKFEIECYKLHLKLPYGDEKDKVVAGFVRDENENNKYICVSDELNIDYDTFIADSVEDAKKQVEGMLLDHWKEQIVYLEDCIDLLQNGKE
;
A
#
# COMPACT_ATOMS: atom_id res chain seq x y z
N MET A 1 -7.20 11.62 -4.28
CA MET A 1 -8.07 11.44 -3.09
C MET A 1 -7.91 10.01 -2.61
N LYS A 2 -7.77 9.75 -1.31
CA LYS A 2 -7.69 8.38 -0.77
C LYS A 2 -8.95 8.01 0.00
N TYR A 3 -9.32 6.74 -0.02
CA TYR A 3 -10.35 6.19 0.85
C TYR A 3 -10.14 4.70 1.09
N TRP A 4 -10.67 4.22 2.21
CA TRP A 4 -10.68 2.80 2.56
C TRP A 4 -12.05 2.22 2.23
N GLU A 5 -12.06 1.14 1.45
CA GLU A 5 -13.23 0.32 1.17
C GLU A 5 -13.20 -0.94 2.05
N ILE A 6 -14.36 -1.33 2.59
CA ILE A 6 -14.53 -2.64 3.21
C ILE A 6 -14.98 -3.59 2.10
N GLY A 7 -14.09 -4.47 1.68
CA GLY A 7 -14.32 -5.45 0.63
C GLY A 7 -15.08 -6.68 1.12
N GLU A 8 -15.20 -7.67 0.23
CA GLU A 8 -15.81 -8.96 0.58
C GLU A 8 -15.07 -9.64 1.72
N LYS A 9 -15.84 -10.27 2.61
CA LYS A 9 -15.29 -11.08 3.68
C LYS A 9 -14.53 -12.27 3.10
N ASN A 10 -13.43 -12.63 3.75
CA ASN A 10 -12.70 -13.84 3.38
C ASN A 10 -13.49 -15.11 3.75
N LYS A 11 -12.93 -16.29 3.46
CA LYS A 11 -13.53 -17.61 3.77
C LYS A 11 -13.82 -17.85 5.26
N PHE A 12 -13.33 -16.98 6.14
CA PHE A 12 -13.51 -17.01 7.60
C PHE A 12 -14.44 -15.90 8.11
N GLU A 13 -15.18 -15.24 7.22
CA GLU A 13 -16.11 -14.15 7.54
C GLU A 13 -15.43 -12.88 8.11
N ILE A 14 -14.12 -12.74 7.92
CA ILE A 14 -13.35 -11.56 8.35
C ILE A 14 -13.36 -10.51 7.25
N GLU A 15 -13.58 -9.25 7.64
CA GLU A 15 -13.60 -8.10 6.72
C GLU A 15 -12.21 -7.86 6.11
N CYS A 16 -12.19 -7.71 4.78
CA CYS A 16 -11.00 -7.27 4.04
C CYS A 16 -11.06 -5.75 3.86
N TYR A 17 -9.94 -5.05 4.06
CA TYR A 17 -9.85 -3.61 3.86
C TYR A 17 -8.99 -3.33 2.65
N LYS A 18 -9.45 -2.47 1.73
CA LYS A 18 -8.73 -2.07 0.52
C LYS A 18 -8.50 -0.57 0.53
N LEU A 19 -7.29 -0.14 0.24
CA LEU A 19 -6.93 1.26 0.08
C LEU A 19 -7.02 1.64 -1.39
N HIS A 20 -7.93 2.58 -1.67
CA HIS A 20 -8.12 3.16 -2.99
C HIS A 20 -7.46 4.52 -3.07
N LEU A 21 -6.73 4.75 -4.15
CA LEU A 21 -6.12 6.02 -4.48
C LEU A 21 -6.66 6.51 -5.83
N LYS A 22 -7.33 7.65 -5.80
CA LYS A 22 -7.68 8.42 -7.00
C LYS A 22 -6.49 9.25 -7.41
N LEU A 23 -5.82 8.80 -8.46
CA LEU A 23 -4.68 9.48 -9.07
C LEU A 23 -5.15 10.68 -9.90
N PRO A 24 -4.37 11.77 -9.94
CA PRO A 24 -4.68 12.93 -10.78
C PRO A 24 -4.47 12.66 -12.28
N TYR A 25 -3.66 11.65 -12.63
CA TYR A 25 -3.31 11.26 -13.99
C TYR A 25 -3.24 9.72 -14.10
N GLY A 26 -3.58 9.18 -15.28
CA GLY A 26 -3.61 7.73 -15.57
C GLY A 26 -4.96 7.25 -16.11
N ASP A 27 -4.96 6.12 -16.83
CA ASP A 27 -6.19 5.46 -17.35
C ASP A 27 -7.10 4.95 -16.21
N GLU A 28 -6.50 4.56 -15.09
CA GLU A 28 -7.21 4.09 -13.90
C GLU A 28 -7.45 5.25 -12.92
N LYS A 29 -8.65 5.84 -13.01
CA LYS A 29 -9.07 6.94 -12.12
C LYS A 29 -9.19 6.54 -10.65
N ASP A 30 -9.27 5.25 -10.38
CA ASP A 30 -9.39 4.67 -9.04
C ASP A 30 -8.57 3.38 -8.99
N LYS A 31 -7.43 3.41 -8.30
CA LYS A 31 -6.49 2.30 -8.22
C LYS A 31 -6.47 1.75 -6.80
N VAL A 32 -6.56 0.42 -6.66
CA VAL A 32 -6.29 -0.25 -5.39
C VAL A 32 -4.77 -0.35 -5.23
N VAL A 33 -4.23 0.28 -4.20
CA VAL A 33 -2.77 0.33 -3.97
C VAL A 33 -2.32 -0.66 -2.90
N ALA A 34 -3.21 -1.04 -1.98
CA ALA A 34 -2.95 -2.05 -0.96
C ALA A 34 -4.27 -2.62 -0.44
N GLY A 35 -4.21 -3.83 0.10
CA GLY A 35 -5.28 -4.45 0.86
C GLY A 35 -4.73 -5.21 2.05
N PHE A 36 -5.52 -5.34 3.10
CA PHE A 36 -5.15 -6.16 4.24
C PHE A 36 -6.37 -6.81 4.89
N VAL A 37 -6.12 -7.89 5.61
CA VAL A 37 -7.13 -8.63 6.39
C VAL A 37 -6.54 -9.00 7.74
N ARG A 38 -7.38 -9.10 8.77
CA ARG A 38 -6.94 -9.61 10.09
C ARG A 38 -6.71 -11.12 10.01
N ASP A 39 -5.65 -11.59 10.64
CA ASP A 39 -5.39 -13.01 10.81
C ASP A 39 -6.51 -13.64 11.67
N GLU A 40 -6.91 -14.87 11.34
CA GLU A 40 -7.98 -15.57 12.05
C GLU A 40 -7.54 -16.07 13.43
N ASN A 41 -6.25 -16.35 13.60
CA ASN A 41 -5.67 -16.97 14.80
C ASN A 41 -5.10 -15.94 15.76
N GLU A 42 -4.66 -14.78 15.25
CA GLU A 42 -3.98 -13.74 16.02
C GLU A 42 -4.67 -12.38 15.86
N ASN A 43 -5.38 -11.92 16.89
CA ASN A 43 -6.20 -10.70 16.83
C ASN A 43 -5.42 -9.40 16.53
N ASN A 44 -4.13 -9.36 16.81
CA ASN A 44 -3.25 -8.22 16.59
C ASN A 44 -2.41 -8.36 15.31
N LYS A 45 -2.58 -9.44 14.54
CA LYS A 45 -1.83 -9.70 13.32
C LYS A 45 -2.70 -9.47 12.10
N TYR A 46 -2.09 -8.86 11.09
CA TYR A 46 -2.73 -8.54 9.84
C TYR A 46 -1.87 -9.04 8.69
N ILE A 47 -2.53 -9.48 7.63
CA ILE A 47 -1.92 -9.96 6.40
C ILE A 47 -2.17 -8.88 5.34
N CYS A 48 -1.10 -8.32 4.78
CA CYS A 48 -1.10 -7.29 3.76
C CYS A 48 -0.81 -7.88 2.37
N VAL A 49 -1.43 -7.31 1.34
CA VAL A 49 -1.11 -7.54 -0.05
C VAL A 49 -1.08 -6.19 -0.78
N SER A 50 -0.05 -5.95 -1.58
CA SER A 50 0.09 -4.72 -2.35
C SER A 50 1.02 -4.95 -3.52
N ASP A 51 0.48 -4.87 -4.73
CA ASP A 51 1.29 -4.86 -5.96
C ASP A 51 2.28 -3.69 -5.98
N GLU A 52 1.86 -2.51 -5.48
CA GLU A 52 2.71 -1.31 -5.44
C GLU A 52 3.94 -1.49 -4.56
N LEU A 53 3.78 -2.14 -3.40
CA LEU A 53 4.87 -2.44 -2.49
C LEU A 53 5.60 -3.74 -2.86
N ASN A 54 5.13 -4.47 -3.87
CA ASN A 54 5.56 -5.84 -4.17
C ASN A 54 5.49 -6.76 -2.93
N ILE A 55 4.39 -6.65 -2.18
CA ILE A 55 4.10 -7.43 -0.98
C ILE A 55 3.03 -8.47 -1.31
N ASP A 56 3.41 -9.75 -1.19
CA ASP A 56 2.51 -10.90 -1.40
C ASP A 56 2.27 -11.61 -0.05
N TYR A 57 1.17 -11.26 0.62
CA TYR A 57 0.75 -11.84 1.90
C TYR A 57 1.74 -11.69 3.07
N ASP A 58 2.40 -10.54 3.18
CA ASP A 58 3.28 -10.26 4.33
C ASP A 58 2.48 -9.94 5.59
N THR A 59 3.02 -10.27 6.77
CA THR A 59 2.32 -10.13 8.04
C THR A 59 2.92 -9.06 8.92
N PHE A 60 2.07 -8.20 9.49
CA PHE A 60 2.48 -7.16 10.42
C PHE A 60 1.56 -7.12 11.65
N ILE A 61 2.04 -6.48 12.72
CA ILE A 61 1.32 -6.38 13.99
C ILE A 61 0.75 -4.98 14.14
N ALA A 62 -0.52 -4.87 14.51
CA ALA A 62 -1.19 -3.61 14.80
C ALA A 62 -2.19 -3.77 15.94
N ASP A 63 -2.31 -2.75 16.79
CA ASP A 63 -3.23 -2.78 17.93
C ASP A 63 -4.71 -2.66 17.51
N SER A 64 -4.99 -2.16 16.31
CA SER A 64 -6.35 -1.93 15.80
C SER A 64 -6.38 -1.81 14.27
N VAL A 65 -7.56 -1.94 13.67
CA VAL A 65 -7.74 -1.74 12.22
C VAL A 65 -7.30 -0.34 11.78
N GLU A 66 -7.58 0.70 12.59
CA GLU A 66 -7.14 2.07 12.28
C GLU A 66 -5.62 2.22 12.34
N ASP A 67 -4.96 1.52 13.25
CA ASP A 67 -3.50 1.49 13.33
C ASP A 67 -2.91 0.76 12.12
N ALA A 68 -3.49 -0.38 11.76
CA ALA A 68 -3.12 -1.12 10.55
C ALA A 68 -3.23 -0.28 9.28
N LYS A 69 -4.32 0.49 9.14
CA LYS A 69 -4.49 1.45 8.04
C LYS A 69 -3.36 2.47 7.98
N LYS A 70 -2.99 3.06 9.12
CA LYS A 70 -1.89 4.03 9.20
C LYS A 70 -0.54 3.41 8.85
N GLN A 71 -0.28 2.19 9.32
CA GLN A 71 0.96 1.47 9.01
C GLN A 71 1.09 1.22 7.50
N VAL A 72 0.04 0.68 6.86
CA VAL A 72 0.03 0.45 5.40
C VAL A 72 0.22 1.76 4.62
N GLU A 73 -0.45 2.85 5.04
CA GLU A 73 -0.26 4.17 4.44
C GLU A 73 1.18 4.70 4.62
N GLY A 74 1.81 4.43 5.77
CA GLY A 74 3.21 4.76 6.03
C GLY A 74 4.15 4.00 5.10
N MET A 75 3.98 2.69 4.98
CA MET A 75 4.79 1.84 4.07
C MET A 75 4.72 2.33 2.62
N LEU A 76 3.52 2.67 2.13
CA LEU A 76 3.33 3.25 0.79
C LEU A 76 4.05 4.60 0.65
N LEU A 77 3.97 5.46 1.67
CA LEU A 77 4.60 6.77 1.65
C LEU A 77 6.12 6.66 1.60
N ASP A 78 6.72 5.80 2.41
CA ASP A 78 8.17 5.57 2.42
C ASP A 78 8.64 4.99 1.07
N HIS A 79 7.93 3.97 0.56
CA HIS A 79 8.24 3.38 -0.74
C HIS A 79 8.22 4.41 -1.89
N TRP A 80 7.17 5.22 -1.98
CA TRP A 80 7.10 6.25 -3.03
C TRP A 80 8.14 7.36 -2.86
N LYS A 81 8.51 7.73 -1.62
CA LYS A 81 9.60 8.69 -1.41
C LYS A 81 10.93 8.13 -1.90
N GLU A 82 11.22 6.86 -1.64
CA GLU A 82 12.42 6.20 -2.15
C GLU A 82 12.41 6.15 -3.69
N GLN A 83 11.26 5.83 -4.30
CA GLN A 83 11.11 5.86 -5.76
C GLN A 83 11.32 7.28 -6.34
N ILE A 84 10.81 8.32 -5.69
CA ILE A 84 11.02 9.72 -6.12
C ILE A 84 12.51 10.03 -6.13
N VAL A 85 13.23 9.73 -5.04
CA VAL A 85 14.68 9.99 -4.95
C VAL A 85 15.44 9.24 -6.05
N TYR A 86 15.10 7.97 -6.29
CA TYR A 86 15.70 7.19 -7.37
C TYR A 86 15.47 7.82 -8.75
N LEU A 87 14.25 8.27 -9.02
CA LEU A 87 13.90 8.91 -10.30
C LEU A 87 14.57 10.28 -10.45
N GLU A 88 14.68 11.06 -9.38
CA GLU A 88 15.42 12.33 -9.38
C GLU A 88 16.90 12.11 -9.71
N ASP A 89 17.54 11.08 -9.15
CA ASP A 89 18.92 10.71 -9.48
C ASP A 89 19.06 10.28 -10.95
N CYS A 90 18.13 9.46 -11.46
CA CYS A 90 18.10 9.09 -12.88
C CYS A 90 17.96 10.29 -13.82
N ILE A 91 17.15 11.29 -13.45
CA ILE A 91 16.98 12.52 -14.22
C ILE A 91 18.28 13.33 -14.21
N ASP A 92 18.94 13.47 -13.06
CA ASP A 92 20.22 14.16 -12.97
C ASP A 92 21.29 13.49 -13.84
N LEU A 93 21.37 12.16 -13.81
CA LEU A 93 22.27 11.40 -14.68
C LEU A 93 22.00 11.64 -16.18
N LEU A 94 20.74 11.74 -16.59
CA LEU A 94 20.38 12.01 -18.00
C LEU A 94 20.63 13.46 -18.42
N GLN A 95 20.49 14.42 -17.50
CA GLN A 95 20.66 15.85 -17.79
C GLN A 95 22.11 16.32 -17.69
N ASN A 96 22.85 15.80 -16.71
CA ASN A 96 24.19 16.24 -16.32
C ASN A 96 25.27 15.16 -16.48
N GLY A 97 24.89 13.96 -16.92
CA GLY A 97 25.82 12.90 -17.30
C GLY A 97 26.75 13.39 -18.40
N LYS A 98 27.96 13.82 -18.00
CA LYS A 98 29.04 14.13 -18.92
C LYS A 98 29.43 12.88 -19.70
N GLU A 99 29.48 13.02 -21.02
CA GLU A 99 30.28 12.16 -21.90
C GLU A 99 31.74 12.04 -21.41
#